data_AF-A0A367LY82-F1
#
_entry.id   AF-A0A367LY82-F1
#
_cell.length_a   1.000
_cell.length_b   1.000
_cell.length_c   1.000
_cell.angle_alpha   90.00
_cell.angle_beta   90.00
_cell.angle_gamma   90.00
#
_symmetry.space_group_name_H-M   'P 1'
#
loop_
_entity.id
_entity.type
_entity.pdbx_description
1 polymer ?
#
loop_
_entity_poly.entity_id
_entity_poly.type
_entity_poly.pdbx_seq_one_letter_code
_entity_poly.pdbx_strand_id
1 'polypeptide(L)'
;KIRHLGLSNETPWGTMTFLRLAEERGWPRAVSIQNPYNLLNRSFEVGLAEIAIREQCGLLAYSPMAFGMLSGKYTDGARPANARISLYSRFTRYTNPQAEAACARYVALAREHGMEPAQMALAYVTSRPFVTSNIIGATSLEQLETNLGSVDLR
;
A
#
# COMPACT_ATOMS: atom_id res chain seq x y z
N LYS A 1 7.92 -25.99 -10.79
CA LYS A 1 7.01 -25.81 -9.62
C LYS A 1 6.58 -24.34 -9.46
N ILE A 2 7.48 -23.37 -9.64
CA ILE A 2 7.16 -21.93 -9.68
C ILE A 2 7.14 -21.41 -11.12
N ARG A 3 6.28 -20.42 -11.44
CA ARG A 3 6.24 -19.74 -12.76
C ARG A 3 7.08 -18.46 -12.77
N HIS A 4 6.98 -17.65 -11.74
CA HIS A 4 7.73 -16.42 -11.54
C HIS A 4 8.16 -16.26 -10.07
N LEU A 5 9.13 -15.39 -9.82
CA LEU A 5 9.56 -14.98 -8.48
C LEU A 5 9.40 -13.46 -8.30
N GLY A 6 9.13 -13.04 -7.07
CA GLY A 6 9.04 -11.64 -6.67
C GLY A 6 9.75 -11.42 -5.34
N LEU A 7 10.06 -10.16 -5.06
CA LEU A 7 10.71 -9.71 -3.83
C LEU A 7 9.68 -9.12 -2.87
N SER A 8 10.01 -8.98 -1.58
CA SER A 8 9.14 -8.30 -0.62
C SER A 8 9.95 -7.67 0.51
N ASN A 9 9.49 -6.51 0.98
CA ASN A 9 10.20 -5.67 1.96
C ASN A 9 11.65 -5.38 1.54
N GLU A 10 11.83 -5.18 0.23
CA GLU A 10 13.14 -4.93 -0.35
C GLU A 10 13.43 -3.43 -0.52
N THR A 11 14.67 -3.16 -0.88
CA THR A 11 15.33 -1.89 -1.01
C THR A 11 15.81 -1.73 -2.46
N PRO A 12 16.17 -0.49 -2.88
CA PRO A 12 16.78 -0.26 -4.19
C PRO A 12 18.02 -1.13 -4.43
N TRP A 13 18.91 -1.19 -3.44
CA TRP A 13 20.18 -1.93 -3.55
C TRP A 13 19.95 -3.42 -3.78
N GLY A 14 19.11 -4.03 -2.96
CA GLY A 14 18.90 -5.46 -3.04
C GLY A 14 18.08 -5.87 -4.28
N THR A 15 17.08 -5.06 -4.66
CA THR A 15 16.35 -5.25 -5.93
C THR A 15 17.29 -5.22 -7.13
N MET A 16 18.16 -4.21 -7.25
CA MET A 16 19.12 -4.14 -8.36
C MET A 16 20.17 -5.25 -8.29
N THR A 17 20.56 -5.68 -7.09
CA THR A 17 21.48 -6.81 -6.92
C THR A 17 20.86 -8.11 -7.44
N PHE A 18 19.59 -8.38 -7.15
CA PHE A 18 18.86 -9.53 -7.70
C PHE A 18 18.77 -9.48 -9.22
N LEU A 19 18.38 -8.33 -9.77
CA LEU A 19 18.21 -8.18 -11.22
C LEU A 19 19.54 -8.31 -11.98
N ARG A 20 20.60 -7.69 -11.46
CA ARG A 20 21.94 -7.78 -12.04
C ARG A 20 22.49 -9.21 -12.00
N LEU A 21 22.41 -9.90 -10.85
CA LEU A 21 22.87 -11.28 -10.76
C LEU A 21 22.07 -12.21 -11.67
N ALA A 22 20.77 -11.95 -11.85
CA ALA A 22 19.96 -12.72 -12.78
C ALA A 22 20.43 -12.56 -14.22
N GLU A 23 20.78 -11.34 -14.63
CA GLU A 23 21.34 -11.05 -15.96
C GLU A 23 22.74 -11.68 -16.13
N GLU A 24 23.67 -11.43 -15.21
CA GLU A 24 25.05 -11.92 -15.27
C GLU A 24 25.13 -13.46 -15.34
N ARG A 25 24.17 -14.16 -14.72
CA ARG A 25 24.18 -15.63 -14.60
C ARG A 25 23.14 -16.34 -15.48
N GLY A 26 22.36 -15.61 -16.26
CA GLY A 26 21.25 -16.17 -17.04
C GLY A 26 20.17 -16.83 -16.17
N TRP A 27 19.96 -16.32 -14.95
CA TRP A 27 18.92 -16.83 -14.04
C TRP A 27 17.59 -16.10 -14.25
N PRO A 28 16.47 -16.66 -13.74
CA PRO A 28 15.18 -15.97 -13.78
C PRO A 28 15.22 -14.62 -13.04
N ARG A 29 14.69 -13.57 -13.68
CA ARG A 29 14.54 -12.23 -13.08
C ARG A 29 13.35 -12.18 -12.13
N ALA A 30 13.48 -11.37 -11.08
CA ALA A 30 12.32 -10.98 -10.27
C ALA A 30 11.37 -10.11 -11.11
N VAL A 31 10.07 -10.38 -11.04
CA VAL A 31 9.06 -9.66 -11.84
C VAL A 31 8.23 -8.67 -11.04
N SER A 32 8.38 -8.65 -9.71
CA SER A 32 7.61 -7.77 -8.84
C SER A 32 8.28 -7.54 -7.50
N ILE A 33 7.87 -6.46 -6.83
CA ILE A 33 8.29 -6.10 -5.47
C ILE A 33 7.02 -5.89 -4.64
N GLN A 34 6.83 -6.66 -3.57
CA GLN A 34 5.71 -6.52 -2.65
C GLN A 34 6.14 -5.69 -1.44
N ASN A 35 5.97 -4.37 -1.53
CA ASN A 35 6.34 -3.39 -0.51
C ASN A 35 5.13 -2.61 0.02
N PRO A 36 5.23 -2.01 1.22
CA PRO A 36 4.18 -1.19 1.79
C PRO A 36 4.14 0.15 1.07
N TYR A 37 2.96 0.54 0.58
CA TYR A 37 2.77 1.83 -0.07
C TYR A 37 1.37 2.36 0.21
N ASN A 38 1.30 3.58 0.75
CA ASN A 38 0.06 4.30 1.03
C ASN A 38 0.35 5.78 1.29
N LEU A 39 -0.69 6.59 1.54
CA LEU A 39 -0.57 8.02 1.83
C LEU A 39 0.35 8.35 3.03
N LEU A 40 0.58 7.41 3.95
CA LEU A 40 1.44 7.57 5.13
C LEU A 40 2.84 6.99 4.94
N ASN A 41 3.05 6.13 3.94
CA ASN A 41 4.35 5.55 3.63
C ASN A 41 4.59 5.54 2.12
N ARG A 42 5.37 6.51 1.68
CA ARG A 42 5.76 6.75 0.28
C ARG A 42 7.25 6.51 0.04
N SER A 43 7.97 5.85 0.95
CA SER A 43 9.41 5.65 0.83
C SER A 43 9.83 4.88 -0.43
N PHE A 44 8.92 4.09 -1.01
CA PHE A 44 9.12 3.44 -2.32
C PHE A 44 9.49 4.44 -3.42
N GLU A 45 8.94 5.66 -3.37
CA GLU A 45 9.19 6.72 -4.36
C GLU A 45 10.65 7.21 -4.37
N VAL A 46 11.39 7.03 -3.28
CA VAL A 46 12.76 7.57 -3.13
C VAL A 46 13.76 6.88 -4.06
N GLY A 47 13.50 5.63 -4.47
CA GLY A 47 14.40 4.94 -5.41
C GLY A 47 13.82 3.68 -6.05
N LEU A 48 12.91 2.98 -5.37
CA LEU A 48 12.28 1.79 -5.95
C LEU A 48 11.30 2.14 -7.08
N ALA A 49 10.69 3.32 -7.08
CA ALA A 49 9.82 3.77 -8.17
C ALA A 49 10.56 3.87 -9.50
N GLU A 50 11.78 4.43 -9.52
CA GLU A 50 12.60 4.49 -10.72
C GLU A 50 12.95 3.08 -11.23
N ILE A 51 13.39 2.21 -10.32
CA ILE A 51 13.75 0.82 -10.64
C ILE A 51 12.53 0.07 -11.16
N ALA A 52 11.37 0.18 -10.50
CA ALA A 52 10.15 -0.50 -10.91
C ALA A 52 9.75 -0.16 -12.34
N ILE A 53 9.89 1.11 -12.73
CA ILE A 53 9.58 1.60 -14.07
C ILE A 53 10.65 1.17 -15.07
N ARG A 54 11.94 1.42 -14.79
CA ARG A 54 13.04 1.16 -15.74
C ARG A 54 13.32 -0.32 -15.95
N GLU A 55 13.26 -1.11 -14.89
CA GLU A 55 13.57 -2.54 -14.90
C GLU A 55 12.34 -3.44 -15.09
N GLN A 56 11.16 -2.83 -15.23
CA GLN A 56 9.86 -3.52 -15.36
C GLN A 56 9.59 -4.50 -14.21
N CYS A 57 10.01 -4.13 -12.99
CA CYS A 57 9.81 -4.91 -11.77
C CYS A 57 8.83 -4.18 -10.84
N GLY A 58 7.55 -4.21 -11.21
CA GLY A 58 6.52 -3.35 -10.64
C GLY A 58 6.10 -3.67 -9.21
N LEU A 59 5.45 -2.70 -8.56
CA LEU A 59 5.00 -2.79 -7.17
C LEU A 59 3.67 -3.55 -7.05
N LEU A 60 3.66 -4.56 -6.18
CA LEU A 60 2.45 -5.13 -5.58
C LEU A 60 2.24 -4.48 -4.21
N ALA A 61 1.52 -3.36 -4.17
CA ALA A 61 1.41 -2.54 -2.97
C ALA A 61 0.61 -3.26 -1.88
N TYR A 62 1.18 -3.37 -0.67
CA TYR A 62 0.47 -3.91 0.49
C TYR A 62 0.21 -2.84 1.55
N SER A 63 -0.76 -3.12 2.43
CA SER A 63 -1.26 -2.16 3.44
C SER A 63 -1.66 -0.80 2.84
N PRO A 64 -2.41 -0.75 1.72
CA PRO A 64 -2.75 0.50 1.06
C PRO A 64 -3.62 1.43 1.92
N MET A 65 -4.35 0.86 2.90
CA MET A 65 -5.13 1.61 3.89
C MET A 65 -4.47 1.74 5.27
N ALA A 66 -3.17 1.44 5.39
CA ALA A 66 -2.43 1.57 6.66
C ALA A 66 -3.12 0.86 7.85
N PHE A 67 -3.41 -0.44 7.70
CA PHE A 67 -4.19 -1.25 8.68
C PHE A 67 -5.65 -0.79 8.91
N GLY A 68 -6.18 0.03 8.01
CA GLY A 68 -7.52 0.59 8.10
C GLY A 68 -7.54 2.00 8.71
N MET A 69 -6.39 2.56 9.11
CA MET A 69 -6.29 3.95 9.57
C MET A 69 -6.93 4.92 8.56
N LEU A 70 -6.57 4.80 7.28
CA LEU A 70 -7.01 5.70 6.22
C LEU A 70 -8.50 5.60 5.87
N SER A 71 -9.25 4.63 6.40
CA SER A 71 -10.71 4.59 6.28
C SER A 71 -11.43 5.58 7.21
N GLY A 72 -10.70 6.17 8.16
CA GLY A 72 -11.26 7.07 9.17
C GLY A 72 -11.97 6.37 10.34
N LYS A 73 -11.99 5.03 10.40
CA LYS A 73 -12.65 4.30 11.51
C LYS A 73 -12.02 4.48 12.90
N TYR A 74 -10.84 5.09 12.96
CA TYR A 74 -10.10 5.38 14.19
C TYR A 74 -9.96 6.88 14.47
N THR A 75 -10.66 7.77 13.76
CA THR A 75 -10.61 9.22 14.05
C THR A 75 -11.17 9.52 15.43
N ASP A 76 -10.76 10.64 16.00
CA ASP A 76 -11.28 11.16 17.28
C ASP A 76 -11.15 10.18 18.45
N GLY A 77 -10.12 9.32 18.41
CA GLY A 77 -9.85 8.31 19.43
C GLY A 77 -10.73 7.06 19.34
N ALA A 78 -11.53 6.90 18.28
CA ALA A 78 -12.40 5.73 18.11
C ALA A 78 -11.59 4.42 18.08
N ARG A 79 -12.11 3.39 18.77
CA ARG A 79 -11.56 2.04 18.79
C ARG A 79 -12.67 1.01 18.55
N PRO A 80 -13.13 0.83 17.30
CA PRO A 80 -14.23 -0.10 17.02
C PRO A 80 -13.83 -1.53 17.42
N ALA A 81 -14.70 -2.24 18.13
CA ALA A 81 -14.36 -3.50 18.81
C ALA A 81 -13.76 -4.56 17.89
N ASN A 82 -14.29 -4.70 16.67
CA ASN A 82 -13.86 -5.71 15.70
C ASN A 82 -12.75 -5.23 14.74
N ALA A 83 -12.19 -4.04 14.98
CA ALA A 83 -11.19 -3.46 14.10
C ALA A 83 -9.77 -3.94 14.48
N ARG A 84 -8.91 -4.12 13.47
CA ARG A 84 -7.57 -4.74 13.61
C ARG A 84 -6.72 -4.18 14.75
N ILE A 85 -6.59 -2.85 14.84
CA ILE A 85 -5.76 -2.19 15.86
C ILE A 85 -6.39 -2.29 17.26
N SER A 86 -7.73 -2.35 17.35
CA SER A 86 -8.44 -2.56 18.62
C SER A 86 -8.23 -3.99 19.14
N LEU A 87 -8.27 -4.99 18.24
CA LEU A 87 -8.10 -6.40 18.59
C LEU A 87 -6.64 -6.78 18.89
N TYR A 88 -5.68 -6.11 18.26
CA TYR A 88 -4.27 -6.54 18.26
C TYR A 88 -3.32 -5.35 18.42
N SER A 89 -2.82 -5.16 19.64
CA SER A 89 -1.91 -4.07 20.01
C SER A 89 -0.56 -4.08 19.27
N ARG A 90 -0.16 -5.21 18.68
CA ARG A 90 1.10 -5.35 17.91
C ARG A 90 1.13 -4.54 16.61
N PHE A 91 -0.01 -4.08 16.10
CA PHE A 91 -0.07 -3.33 14.83
C PHE A 91 0.18 -1.83 15.05
N THR A 92 1.44 -1.48 15.33
CA THR A 92 1.84 -0.11 15.71
C THR A 92 2.39 0.74 14.56
N ARG A 93 2.59 0.13 13.37
CA ARG A 93 3.27 0.76 12.22
C ARG A 93 2.70 2.12 11.80
N TYR A 94 1.41 2.35 12.03
CA TYR A 94 0.68 3.54 11.59
C TYR A 94 -0.05 4.26 12.75
N THR A 95 0.37 4.05 14.00
CA THR A 95 -0.29 4.59 15.20
C THR A 95 0.60 5.52 16.01
N ASN A 96 1.68 6.05 15.41
CA ASN A 96 2.43 7.12 16.06
C ASN A 96 1.69 8.47 15.87
N PRO A 97 1.95 9.48 16.72
CA PRO A 97 1.22 10.75 16.67
C PRO A 97 1.24 11.44 15.29
N GLN A 98 2.35 11.36 14.56
CA GLN A 98 2.48 11.95 13.23
C GLN A 98 1.61 11.23 12.20
N ALA A 99 1.57 9.89 12.24
CA ALA A 99 0.74 9.07 11.38
C ALA A 99 -0.75 9.28 11.67
N GLU A 100 -1.13 9.36 12.94
CA GLU A 100 -2.51 9.65 13.35
C GLU A 100 -2.95 11.05 12.87
N ALA A 101 -2.12 12.07 13.07
CA ALA A 101 -2.40 13.43 12.60
C ALA A 101 -2.50 13.53 11.07
N ALA A 102 -1.57 12.91 10.34
CA ALA A 102 -1.62 12.87 8.87
C ALA A 102 -2.86 12.10 8.37
N CYS A 103 -3.19 10.98 9.01
CA CYS A 103 -4.39 10.20 8.69
C CYS A 103 -5.66 11.02 8.88
N ALA A 104 -5.81 11.74 10.00
CA ALA A 104 -6.96 12.59 10.25
C ALA A 104 -7.14 13.67 9.16
N ARG A 105 -6.04 14.26 8.70
CA ARG A 105 -6.05 15.25 7.60
C ARG A 105 -6.50 14.66 6.27
N TYR A 106 -6.02 13.46 5.90
CA TYR A 106 -6.47 12.81 4.67
C TYR A 106 -7.94 12.40 4.74
N VAL A 107 -8.40 11.90 5.89
CA VAL A 107 -9.81 11.57 6.10
C VAL A 107 -10.70 12.81 5.99
N ALA A 108 -10.28 13.93 6.58
CA ALA A 108 -10.98 15.20 6.47
C ALA A 108 -11.05 15.68 5.00
N LEU A 109 -9.93 15.62 4.28
CA LEU A 109 -9.88 15.99 2.86
C LEU A 109 -10.84 15.15 2.01
N ALA A 110 -10.86 13.82 2.20
CA ALA A 110 -11.80 12.96 1.48
C ALA A 110 -13.25 13.39 1.72
N ARG A 111 -13.61 13.62 2.99
CA ARG A 111 -14.96 14.04 3.38
C ARG A 111 -15.33 15.43 2.84
N GLU A 112 -14.40 16.37 2.82
CA GLU A 112 -14.59 17.72 2.24
C GLU A 112 -14.97 17.64 0.75
N HIS A 113 -14.39 16.69 0.03
CA HIS A 113 -14.69 16.45 -1.39
C HIS A 113 -15.81 15.43 -1.62
N GLY A 114 -16.56 15.03 -0.58
CA GLY A 114 -17.66 14.07 -0.70
C GLY A 114 -17.23 12.65 -1.08
N MET A 115 -15.95 12.30 -0.87
CA MET A 115 -15.39 10.98 -1.15
C MET A 115 -15.37 10.09 0.09
N GLU A 116 -15.51 8.78 -0.12
CA GLU A 116 -15.25 7.81 0.94
C GLU A 116 -13.72 7.72 1.19
N PRO A 117 -13.23 7.89 2.44
CA PRO A 117 -11.80 7.94 2.74
C PRO A 117 -10.99 6.71 2.31
N ALA A 118 -11.55 5.50 2.48
CA ALA A 118 -10.89 4.28 2.05
C ALA A 118 -10.71 4.26 0.52
N GLN A 119 -11.74 4.64 -0.25
CA GLN A 119 -11.67 4.72 -1.71
C GLN A 119 -10.63 5.74 -2.16
N MET A 120 -10.60 6.94 -1.56
CA MET A 120 -9.58 7.94 -1.89
C MET A 120 -8.16 7.39 -1.66
N ALA A 121 -7.94 6.71 -0.52
CA ALA A 121 -6.64 6.12 -0.21
C ALA A 121 -6.23 5.01 -1.19
N LEU A 122 -7.18 4.17 -1.61
CA LEU A 122 -6.93 3.09 -2.57
C LEU A 122 -6.69 3.64 -3.98
N ALA A 123 -7.51 4.59 -4.44
CA ALA A 123 -7.36 5.24 -5.75
C ALA A 123 -6.02 5.99 -5.86
N TYR A 124 -5.56 6.62 -4.78
CA TYR A 124 -4.23 7.23 -4.72
C TYR A 124 -3.11 6.20 -5.01
N VAL A 125 -3.19 5.02 -4.38
CA VAL A 125 -2.21 3.95 -4.59
C VAL A 125 -2.28 3.43 -6.03
N THR A 126 -3.50 3.14 -6.52
CA THR A 126 -3.73 2.59 -7.86
C THR A 126 -3.26 3.54 -8.97
N SER A 127 -3.35 4.86 -8.77
CA SER A 127 -2.97 5.86 -9.78
C SER A 127 -1.45 6.03 -9.98
N ARG A 128 -0.59 5.35 -9.21
CA ARG A 128 0.86 5.48 -9.36
C ARG A 128 1.38 4.61 -10.52
N PRO A 129 2.22 5.14 -11.43
CA PRO A 129 2.67 4.40 -12.62
C PRO A 129 3.56 3.18 -12.31
N PHE A 130 4.20 3.15 -11.14
CA PHE A 130 5.02 2.02 -10.69
C PHE A 130 4.21 0.92 -9.99
N VAL A 131 2.90 1.10 -9.77
CA VAL A 131 2.02 0.11 -9.13
C VAL A 131 1.42 -0.81 -10.19
N THR A 132 1.80 -2.08 -10.15
CA THR A 132 1.19 -3.13 -11.00
C THR A 132 -0.14 -3.60 -10.41
N SER A 133 -0.22 -3.71 -9.08
CA SER A 133 -1.46 -4.09 -8.40
C SER A 133 -1.49 -3.58 -6.97
N ASN A 134 -2.70 -3.29 -6.50
CA ASN A 134 -2.98 -2.85 -5.15
C ASN A 134 -3.65 -3.99 -4.36
N ILE A 135 -2.95 -4.52 -3.34
CA ILE A 135 -3.45 -5.64 -2.53
C ILE A 135 -4.39 -5.09 -1.45
N ILE A 136 -5.68 -5.03 -1.78
CA ILE A 136 -6.73 -4.62 -0.86
C ILE A 136 -7.01 -5.70 0.20
N GLY A 137 -7.45 -5.27 1.38
CA GLY A 137 -7.85 -6.16 2.47
C GLY A 137 -9.19 -5.73 3.04
N ALA A 138 -10.08 -6.70 3.27
CA ALA A 138 -11.41 -6.50 3.82
C ALA A 138 -11.74 -7.63 4.80
N THR A 139 -12.56 -7.34 5.81
CA THR A 139 -13.10 -8.34 6.75
C THR A 139 -14.62 -8.49 6.64
N SER A 140 -15.25 -7.79 5.69
CA SER A 140 -16.67 -7.92 5.33
C SER A 140 -16.85 -7.70 3.82
N LEU A 141 -17.97 -8.19 3.26
CA LEU A 141 -18.31 -7.95 1.86
C LEU A 141 -18.53 -6.47 1.57
N GLU A 142 -19.17 -5.73 2.48
CA GLU A 142 -19.35 -4.28 2.36
C GLU A 142 -18.01 -3.53 2.23
N GLN A 143 -17.00 -3.89 3.04
CA GLN A 143 -15.66 -3.30 2.89
C GLN A 143 -15.04 -3.66 1.55
N LEU A 144 -15.25 -4.89 1.07
CA LEU A 144 -14.73 -5.32 -0.22
C LEU A 144 -15.40 -4.54 -1.37
N GLU A 145 -16.72 -4.38 -1.33
CA GLU A 145 -17.48 -3.59 -2.30
C GLU A 145 -17.02 -2.13 -2.31
N THR A 146 -16.92 -1.48 -1.15
CA THR A 146 -16.36 -0.12 -1.03
C THR A 146 -14.96 -0.05 -1.61
N ASN A 147 -14.08 -0.99 -1.27
CA ASN A 147 -12.70 -1.02 -1.77
C ASN A 147 -12.65 -1.18 -3.29
N LEU A 148 -13.49 -2.05 -3.88
CA LEU A 148 -13.57 -2.26 -5.31
C LEU A 148 -14.10 -1.02 -6.04
N GLY A 149 -15.04 -0.27 -5.45
CA GLY A 149 -15.53 0.99 -6.02
C GLY A 149 -14.47 2.10 -6.14
N SER A 150 -13.29 1.93 -5.52
CA SER A 150 -12.17 2.88 -5.68
C SER A 150 -11.63 2.97 -7.12
N VAL A 151 -11.92 1.99 -7.99
CA VAL A 151 -11.48 2.01 -9.39
C VAL A 151 -12.20 3.08 -10.22
N ASP A 152 -13.36 3.53 -9.76
CA ASP A 152 -14.19 4.51 -10.46
C ASP A 152 -13.82 5.96 -10.11
N LEU A 153 -12.95 6.16 -9.10
CA LEU A 153 -12.41 7.48 -8.76
C LEU A 153 -11.26 7.84 -9.72
N ARG A 154 -11.33 9.05 -10.30
CA ARG A 154 -10.33 9.61 -11.22
C ARG A 154 -9.78 10.93 -10.71
#